data_AF-A0A7M3SUI4-F1
#
_entry.id   AF-A0A7M3SUI4-F1
#
_cell.length_a   1.000
_cell.length_b   1.000
_cell.length_c   1.000
_cell.angle_alpha   90.00
_cell.angle_beta   90.00
_cell.angle_gamma   90.00
#
_symmetry.space_group_name_H-M   'P 1'
#
loop_
_entity.id
_entity.type
_entity.pdbx_description
1 polymer ?
#
loop_
_entity_poly.entity_id
_entity_poly.type
_entity_poly.pdbx_seq_one_letter_code
_entity_poly.pdbx_strand_id
1 'polypeptide(L)'
;MTFRADIVTMLAISGEISQVQKDLSQDWEAMAKKARSLFGASWTGSAAESYGEPWEECSTGFDNVLQSLDDMTRALASAAHQYQTQENETRQVLRTAGAPVSLNLDV
;
A
#
# COMPACT_ATOMS: atom_id res chain seq x y z
N MET A 1 -8.94 24.63 -6.28
CA MET A 1 -8.58 23.57 -7.24
C MET A 1 -7.51 22.70 -6.58
N THR A 2 -7.90 21.64 -5.87
CA THR A 2 -7.02 20.84 -4.98
C THR A 2 -7.11 19.33 -5.23
N PHE A 3 -8.29 18.82 -5.61
CA PHE A 3 -8.58 17.39 -5.76
C PHE A 3 -7.64 16.59 -6.68
N ARG A 4 -7.24 17.16 -7.83
CA ARG A 4 -6.31 16.48 -8.75
C ARG A 4 -4.89 16.38 -8.17
N ALA A 5 -4.45 17.38 -7.41
CA ALA A 5 -3.17 17.34 -6.72
C ALA A 5 -3.19 16.28 -5.61
N ASP A 6 -4.33 16.12 -4.94
CA ASP A 6 -4.52 15.10 -3.90
C ASP A 6 -4.43 13.68 -4.48
N ILE A 7 -5.09 13.40 -5.62
CA ILE A 7 -4.99 12.09 -6.32
C ILE A 7 -3.54 11.76 -6.70
N VAL A 8 -2.81 12.71 -7.29
CA VAL A 8 -1.40 12.50 -7.68
C VAL A 8 -0.54 12.23 -6.45
N THR A 9 -0.79 12.95 -5.36
CA THR A 9 -0.06 12.78 -4.09
C THR A 9 -0.32 11.40 -3.48
N MET A 10 -1.57 10.93 -3.49
CA MET A 10 -1.94 9.61 -2.96
C MET A 10 -1.26 8.46 -3.74
N LEU A 11 -1.21 8.58 -5.07
CA LEU A 11 -0.53 7.59 -5.92
C LEU A 11 1.00 7.63 -5.75
N ALA A 12 1.58 8.82 -5.54
CA ALA A 12 3.00 8.94 -5.26
C ALA A 12 3.35 8.26 -3.92
N ILE A 13 2.60 8.57 -2.86
CA ILE A 13 2.80 7.99 -1.53
C ILE A 13 2.59 6.48 -1.54
N SER A 14 1.57 5.96 -2.26
CA SER A 14 1.39 4.51 -2.35
C SER A 14 2.57 3.83 -3.05
N GLY A 15 3.16 4.46 -4.07
CA GLY A 15 4.40 3.99 -4.69
C GLY A 15 5.58 3.98 -3.73
N GLU A 16 5.76 5.04 -2.93
CA GLU A 16 6.81 5.12 -1.91
C GLU A 16 6.66 4.04 -0.83
N ILE A 17 5.44 3.83 -0.32
CA ILE A 17 5.16 2.78 0.67
C ILE A 17 5.42 1.39 0.09
N SER A 18 5.02 1.13 -1.15
CA SER A 18 5.29 -0.14 -1.83
C SER A 18 6.80 -0.39 -1.98
N GLN A 19 7.57 0.65 -2.27
CA GLN A 19 9.02 0.53 -2.35
C GLN A 19 9.63 0.22 -0.97
N VAL A 20 9.19 0.91 0.09
CA VAL A 20 9.63 0.64 1.47
C VAL A 20 9.28 -0.79 1.89
N GLN A 21 8.08 -1.28 1.57
CA GLN A 21 7.68 -2.66 1.85
C GLN A 21 8.61 -3.67 1.17
N LYS A 22 8.95 -3.44 -0.10
CA LYS A 22 9.84 -4.31 -0.87
C LYS A 22 11.25 -4.34 -0.29
N ASP A 23 11.79 -3.16 0.04
CA ASP A 23 13.13 -3.06 0.62
C ASP A 23 13.18 -3.74 1.99
N LEU A 24 12.17 -3.49 2.84
CA LEU A 24 12.05 -4.12 4.15
C LEU A 24 11.92 -5.65 4.07
N SER A 25 11.16 -6.17 3.11
CA SER A 25 11.02 -7.60 2.88
C SER A 25 12.35 -8.24 2.49
N GLN A 26 13.13 -7.60 1.61
CA GLN A 26 14.45 -8.09 1.20
C GLN A 26 15.45 -8.09 2.36
N ASP A 27 15.47 -7.00 3.13
CA ASP A 27 16.35 -6.87 4.30
C ASP A 27 15.99 -7.90 5.38
N TRP A 28 14.69 -8.11 5.62
CA TRP A 28 14.20 -9.11 6.55
C TRP A 28 14.60 -10.53 6.12
N GLU A 29 14.41 -10.91 4.85
CA GLU A 29 14.83 -12.22 4.34
C GLU A 29 16.34 -12.46 4.53
N ALA A 30 17.15 -11.44 4.25
CA ALA A 30 18.59 -11.51 4.44
C ALA A 30 18.96 -11.71 5.92
N MET A 31 18.29 -11.01 6.83
CA MET A 31 18.49 -11.18 8.28
C MET A 31 18.02 -12.54 8.77
N ALA A 32 16.84 -13.00 8.34
CA ALA A 32 16.28 -14.29 8.70
C ALA A 32 17.19 -15.44 8.27
N LYS A 33 17.81 -15.34 7.08
CA LYS A 33 18.81 -16.30 6.63
C LYS A 33 20.05 -16.31 7.53
N LYS A 34 20.56 -15.13 7.92
CA LYS A 34 21.70 -15.02 8.84
C LYS A 34 21.37 -15.61 10.22
N ALA A 35 20.23 -15.28 10.79
CA ALA A 35 19.75 -15.83 12.05
C ALA A 35 19.66 -17.36 12.00
N ARG A 36 18.99 -17.92 10.99
CA ARG A 36 18.92 -19.38 10.80
C ARG A 36 20.29 -20.03 10.68
N SER A 37 21.26 -19.38 10.04
CA SER A 37 22.63 -19.89 9.97
C SER A 37 23.36 -19.89 11.33
N LEU A 38 23.11 -18.88 12.16
CA LEU A 38 23.71 -18.75 13.50
C LEU A 38 23.11 -19.76 14.48
N PHE A 39 21.79 -19.95 14.43
CA PHE A 39 21.06 -20.69 15.45
C PHE A 39 20.67 -22.10 15.03
N GLY A 40 20.55 -22.39 13.74
CA GLY A 40 20.00 -23.66 13.24
C GLY A 40 21.01 -24.75 12.91
N ALA A 41 22.30 -24.45 12.74
CA ALA A 41 23.28 -25.43 12.27
C ALA A 41 24.24 -25.96 13.35
N SER A 42 24.57 -25.15 14.36
CA SER A 42 25.65 -25.48 15.32
C SER A 42 25.31 -25.17 16.77
N TRP A 43 24.16 -24.55 17.05
CA TRP A 43 23.76 -24.18 18.40
C TRP A 43 22.74 -25.18 18.94
N THR A 44 23.13 -25.93 19.98
CA THR A 44 22.30 -26.97 20.60
C THR A 44 22.25 -26.81 22.12
N GLY A 45 21.22 -27.36 22.77
CA GLY A 45 21.02 -27.31 24.22
C GLY A 45 19.94 -26.31 24.63
N SER A 46 19.67 -26.20 25.93
CA SER A 46 18.54 -25.42 26.46
C SER A 46 18.55 -23.94 26.06
N ALA A 47 19.73 -23.34 25.85
CA ALA A 47 19.85 -21.96 25.38
C ALA A 47 19.42 -21.79 23.91
N ALA A 48 19.64 -22.81 23.06
CA ALA A 48 19.18 -22.81 21.68
C ALA A 48 17.66 -23.01 21.62
N GLU A 49 17.11 -23.86 22.50
CA GLU A 49 15.66 -24.07 22.62
C GLU A 49 14.94 -22.79 23.06
N SER A 50 15.50 -22.03 24.00
CA SER A 50 14.92 -20.74 24.43
C SER A 50 14.89 -19.65 23.36
N TYR A 51 15.58 -19.84 22.23
CA TYR A 51 15.60 -18.88 21.13
C TYR A 51 14.43 -19.06 20.16
N GLY A 52 13.84 -20.26 20.09
CA GLY A 52 12.84 -20.60 19.09
C GLY A 52 11.58 -19.73 19.15
N GLU A 53 10.97 -19.63 20.34
CA GLU A 53 9.75 -18.85 20.56
C GLU A 53 9.96 -17.34 20.30
N PRO A 54 10.97 -16.66 20.87
CA PRO A 54 11.24 -15.26 20.53
C PRO A 54 11.51 -15.01 19.04
N TRP A 55 12.14 -15.97 18.35
CA TRP A 55 12.38 -15.86 16.91
C TRP A 55 11.10 -15.98 16.08
N GLU A 56 10.20 -16.87 16.47
CA GLU A 56 8.88 -17.04 15.86
C GLU A 56 8.00 -15.81 16.06
N GLU A 57 7.99 -15.25 17.28
CA GLU A 57 7.32 -13.97 17.57
C GLU A 57 7.87 -12.83 16.73
N CYS A 58 9.19 -12.72 16.63
CA CYS A 58 9.85 -11.70 15.80
C CYS A 58 9.47 -11.85 14.32
N SER A 59 9.46 -13.10 13.81
CA SER A 59 9.10 -13.39 12.43
C SER A 59 7.65 -13.01 12.13
N THR A 60 6.73 -13.41 13.01
CA THR A 60 5.32 -13.07 12.91
C THR A 60 5.09 -11.56 12.96
N GLY A 61 5.82 -10.85 13.83
CA GLY A 61 5.75 -9.39 13.93
C GLY A 61 6.17 -8.70 12.62
N PHE A 62 7.23 -9.18 11.97
CA PHE A 62 7.67 -8.64 10.68
C PHE A 62 6.66 -8.90 9.56
N ASP A 63 6.07 -10.10 9.50
CA ASP A 63 5.03 -10.42 8.53
C ASP A 63 3.82 -9.47 8.67
N ASN A 64 3.41 -9.17 9.91
CA ASN A 64 2.33 -8.21 10.19
C ASN A 64 2.66 -6.78 9.71
N VAL A 65 3.92 -6.34 9.86
CA VAL A 65 4.36 -5.02 9.37
C VAL A 65 4.30 -4.98 7.85
N LEU A 66 4.82 -6.01 7.17
CA LEU A 66 4.80 -6.10 5.71
C LEU A 66 3.36 -6.12 5.16
N GLN A 67 2.47 -6.86 5.82
CA GLN A 67 1.05 -6.91 5.49
C GLN A 67 0.39 -5.54 5.66
N SER A 68 0.68 -4.85 6.76
CA SER A 68 0.13 -3.50 7.03
C SER A 68 0.56 -2.48 5.98
N LEU A 69 1.82 -2.53 5.51
CA LEU A 69 2.33 -1.67 4.44
C LEU A 69 1.61 -1.93 3.10
N ASP A 70 1.37 -3.20 2.78
CA ASP A 70 0.60 -3.60 1.59
C ASP A 70 -0.86 -3.13 1.67
N ASP A 71 -1.50 -3.26 2.83
CA ASP A 71 -2.87 -2.79 3.05
C ASP A 71 -2.99 -1.27 2.90
N MET A 72 -2.02 -0.51 3.43
CA MET A 72 -1.96 0.95 3.23
C MET A 72 -1.79 1.32 1.75
N THR A 73 -0.92 0.62 1.03
CA THR A 73 -0.71 0.81 -0.42
C THR A 73 -2.03 0.61 -1.18
N ARG A 74 -2.74 -0.49 -0.88
CA ARG A 74 -4.03 -0.82 -1.49
C ARG A 74 -5.12 0.20 -1.15
N ALA A 75 -5.18 0.66 0.11
CA ALA A 75 -6.15 1.66 0.54
C ALA A 75 -5.95 3.01 -0.18
N LEU A 76 -4.70 3.47 -0.31
CA LEU A 76 -4.37 4.71 -1.01
C LEU A 76 -4.69 4.63 -2.50
N ALA A 77 -4.32 3.52 -3.16
CA ALA A 77 -4.64 3.30 -4.57
C ALA A 77 -6.17 3.26 -4.80
N SER A 78 -6.91 2.55 -3.94
CA SER A 78 -8.37 2.47 -4.02
C SER A 78 -9.03 3.86 -3.88
N ALA A 79 -8.59 4.65 -2.90
CA ALA A 79 -9.14 5.99 -2.70
C ALA A 79 -8.79 6.94 -3.84
N ALA A 80 -7.58 6.85 -4.42
CA ALA A 80 -7.21 7.60 -5.62
C ALA A 80 -8.12 7.25 -6.83
N HIS A 81 -8.44 5.97 -7.00
CA HIS A 81 -9.37 5.52 -8.04
C HIS A 81 -10.80 6.04 -7.81
N GLN A 82 -11.31 5.99 -6.59
CA GLN A 82 -12.64 6.51 -6.26
C GLN A 82 -12.76 8.01 -6.56
N TYR A 83 -11.75 8.79 -6.20
CA TYR A 83 -11.72 10.22 -6.51
C TYR A 83 -11.63 10.51 -8.01
N GLN A 84 -10.89 9.71 -8.77
CA GLN A 84 -10.82 9.84 -10.21
C GLN A 84 -12.18 9.55 -10.87
N THR A 85 -12.88 8.51 -10.43
CA THR A 85 -14.24 8.19 -10.91
C THR A 85 -15.21 9.32 -10.61
N GLN A 86 -15.23 9.82 -9.38
CA GLN A 86 -16.16 10.87 -8.97
C GLN A 86 -15.92 12.20 -9.71
N GLU A 87 -14.66 12.55 -9.99
CA GLU A 87 -14.33 13.71 -10.81
C GLU A 87 -14.85 13.56 -12.26
N ASN A 88 -14.69 12.37 -12.85
CA ASN A 88 -15.16 12.12 -14.21
C ASN A 88 -16.69 12.19 -14.31
N GLU A 89 -17.41 11.61 -13.35
CA GLU A 89 -18.86 11.68 -13.26
C GLU A 89 -19.34 13.12 -13.10
N THR A 90 -18.74 13.88 -12.18
CA THR A 90 -19.06 15.29 -11.93
C THR A 90 -18.86 16.13 -13.20
N ARG A 91 -17.73 15.94 -13.90
CA ARG A 91 -17.46 16.61 -15.19
C ARG A 91 -18.48 16.26 -16.25
N GLN A 92 -18.91 15.01 -16.32
CA GLN A 92 -19.91 14.57 -17.30
C GLN A 92 -21.28 15.20 -17.04
N VAL A 93 -21.70 15.27 -15.78
CA VAL A 93 -22.94 15.95 -15.38
C VAL A 93 -22.88 17.45 -15.72
N LEU A 94 -21.80 18.13 -15.38
CA LEU A 94 -21.62 19.55 -15.71
C LEU A 94 -21.62 19.80 -17.22
N ARG A 95 -20.97 18.93 -18.01
CA ARG A 95 -20.97 19.05 -19.48
C ARG A 95 -22.38 18.89 -20.06
N THR A 96 -23.18 18.01 -19.49
CA THR A 96 -24.55 17.74 -19.94
C THR A 96 -25.51 18.86 -19.52
N ALA A 97 -25.35 19.39 -18.30
CA ALA A 97 -26.16 20.50 -17.79
C ALA A 97 -25.80 21.86 -18.42
N GLY A 98 -24.54 22.05 -18.83
CA GLY A 98 -24.05 23.26 -19.50
C GLY A 98 -24.20 23.25 -21.02
N ALA A 99 -24.73 22.17 -21.62
CA ALA A 99 -25.04 22.16 -23.05
C ALA A 99 -26.17 23.18 -23.31
N PRO A 100 -25.99 24.15 -24.22
CA PRO A 100 -27.02 25.13 -24.51
C PRO A 100 -28.26 24.39 -25.02
N VAL A 101 -29.38 24.51 -24.32
CA VAL A 101 -30.69 24.19 -24.87
C VAL A 101 -30.83 25.03 -26.12
N SER A 102 -30.79 24.39 -27.28
CA SER A 102 -31.18 25.03 -28.53
C SER A 102 -32.68 25.24 -28.42
N LEU A 103 -33.09 26.40 -27.88
CA LEU A 103 -34.47 26.84 -27.95
C LEU A 103 -34.76 27.05 -29.43
N ASN A 104 -35.32 26.02 -30.05
CA ASN A 104 -35.80 26.10 -31.42
C ASN A 104 -37.03 27.01 -31.40
N LEU A 105 -36.78 28.32 -31.52
CA LEU A 105 -37.82 29.34 -31.74
C LEU A 105 -38.23 29.29 -33.21
N ASP A 106 -38.82 28.17 -33.62
CA ASP A 106 -39.65 28.10 -34.81
C ASP A 106 -41.09 28.01 -34.33
N VAL A 107 -41.80 29.15 -34.37
CA VAL A 107 -43.24 29.40 -34.65
C VAL A 107 -43.59 30.81 -34.23
#